data_AF-A0A7V3N6G8-F1
#
_entry.id   AF-A0A7V3N6G8-F1
#
_cell.length_a   1.000
_cell.length_b   1.000
_cell.length_c   1.000
_cell.angle_alpha   90.00
_cell.angle_beta   90.00
_cell.angle_gamma   90.00
#
_symmetry.space_group_name_H-M   'P 1'
#
loop_
_entity.id
_entity.type
_entity.pdbx_description
1 polymer ?
#
loop_
_entity_poly.entity_id
_entity_poly.type
_entity_poly.pdbx_seq_one_letter_code
_entity_poly.pdbx_strand_id
1 'polypeptide(L)'
;MQVINTILTFLLIILLIKNRKSFTGTSSPLVLKEKLIVIIVTLLTLFPALIFIITGNLFAHFINPSDFWYKQAQSKVTHHLYRPSIIPGGREIVTKYTTGERIGSISNATKVAFDFPQNFLLKNAKKSSPIILFQAPVESNFNLKAFLEALYSTTVMSTKEIPVAIAKDQKAYLLEDPSNEGQRFSPKFIFFITPDNVLIHVGTATATQEDLLQLAESLK
;
A
#
# COMPACT_ATOMS: atom_id res chain seq x y z
N MET A 1 2.34 6.76 -21.50
CA MET A 1 1.22 6.63 -22.47
C MET A 1 0.16 7.72 -22.27
N GLN A 2 -0.31 8.01 -21.04
CA GLN A 2 -1.25 9.12 -20.75
C GLN A 2 -0.78 10.50 -21.24
N VAL A 3 0.49 10.86 -21.00
CA VAL A 3 1.05 12.17 -21.39
C VAL A 3 1.02 12.38 -22.91
N ILE A 4 1.30 11.32 -23.68
CA ILE A 4 1.30 11.38 -25.15
C ILE A 4 -0.12 11.62 -25.68
N ASN A 5 -1.12 10.92 -25.13
CA ASN A 5 -2.51 11.12 -25.54
C ASN A 5 -3.01 12.52 -25.19
N THR A 6 -2.72 13.04 -23.98
CA THR A 6 -3.10 14.41 -23.59
C THR A 6 -2.43 15.45 -24.47
N ILE A 7 -1.14 15.27 -24.80
CA ILE A 7 -0.41 16.16 -25.71
C ILE A 7 -1.03 16.12 -27.12
N LEU A 8 -1.39 14.94 -27.62
CA LEU A 8 -2.02 14.79 -28.93
C LEU A 8 -3.39 15.48 -28.98
N THR A 9 -4.22 15.30 -27.94
CA THR A 9 -5.54 15.95 -27.85
C THR A 9 -5.41 17.47 -27.75
N PHE A 10 -4.43 17.96 -26.99
CA PHE A 10 -4.15 19.39 -26.86
C PHE A 10 -3.63 20.00 -28.17
N LEU A 11 -2.74 19.30 -28.88
CA LEU A 11 -2.28 19.67 -30.23
C LEU A 11 -3.44 19.70 -31.23
N LEU A 12 -4.35 18.73 -31.17
CA LEU A 12 -5.53 18.67 -32.04
C LEU A 12 -6.48 19.85 -31.79
N ILE A 13 -6.72 20.21 -30.52
CA ILE A 13 -7.53 21.36 -30.13
C ILE A 13 -6.87 22.67 -30.60
N ILE A 14 -5.55 22.82 -30.42
CA ILE A 14 -4.79 23.98 -30.92
C ILE A 14 -4.88 24.07 -32.45
N LEU A 15 -4.74 22.96 -33.17
CA LEU A 15 -4.89 22.90 -34.62
C LEU A 15 -6.30 23.30 -35.08
N LEU A 16 -7.34 22.83 -34.38
CA LEU A 16 -8.74 23.20 -34.66
C LEU A 16 -9.01 24.69 -34.39
N ILE A 17 -8.46 25.25 -33.31
CA ILE A 17 -8.59 26.68 -32.98
C ILE A 17 -7.79 27.55 -33.96
N LYS A 18 -6.55 27.16 -34.27
CA LYS A 18 -5.67 27.88 -35.21
C LYS A 18 -6.25 27.90 -36.62
N ASN A 19 -6.86 26.79 -37.06
CA ASN A 19 -7.51 26.68 -38.36
C ASN A 19 -8.99 27.12 -38.36
N ARG A 20 -9.52 27.64 -37.26
CA ARG A 20 -10.91 28.13 -37.16
C ARG A 20 -11.25 29.12 -38.28
N LYS A 21 -10.30 29.98 -38.68
CA LYS A 21 -10.49 30.96 -39.77
C LYS A 21 -10.57 30.31 -41.16
N SER A 22 -9.91 29.17 -41.38
CA SER A 22 -10.06 28.37 -42.62
C SER A 22 -11.44 27.72 -42.72
N PHE A 23 -12.15 27.53 -41.61
CA PHE A 23 -13.55 27.08 -41.59
C PHE A 23 -14.57 28.22 -41.71
N THR A 24 -14.13 29.48 -41.72
CA THR A 24 -14.97 30.66 -41.94
C THR A 24 -14.70 31.35 -43.28
N GLY A 25 -13.85 30.77 -44.13
CA GLY A 25 -13.64 31.26 -45.49
C GLY A 25 -14.91 31.10 -46.32
N THR A 26 -15.29 32.15 -47.02
CA THR A 26 -16.44 32.24 -47.94
C THR A 26 -16.33 31.37 -49.21
N SER A 27 -15.51 30.32 -49.18
CA SER A 27 -15.41 29.31 -50.24
C SER A 27 -15.94 27.98 -49.69
N SER A 28 -17.20 27.70 -50.04
CA SER A 28 -17.98 26.49 -49.70
C SER A 28 -18.27 26.30 -48.21
N PRO A 29 -19.35 26.91 -47.67
CA PRO A 29 -19.81 26.60 -46.33
C PRO A 29 -20.18 25.12 -46.26
N LEU A 30 -19.57 24.39 -45.31
CA LEU A 30 -19.89 22.98 -45.06
C LEU A 30 -21.40 22.80 -44.97
N VAL A 31 -21.92 21.84 -45.74
CA VAL A 31 -23.34 21.49 -45.75
C VAL A 31 -23.70 20.96 -44.35
N LEU A 32 -24.96 21.13 -43.92
CA LEU A 32 -25.42 20.71 -42.59
C LEU A 32 -24.99 19.27 -42.23
N LYS A 33 -24.99 18.36 -43.21
CA LYS A 33 -24.56 16.96 -43.06
C LYS A 33 -23.09 16.83 -42.66
N GLU A 34 -22.21 17.62 -43.27
CA GLU A 34 -20.76 17.59 -43.02
C GLU A 34 -20.44 18.20 -41.64
N LYS A 35 -21.15 19.27 -41.25
CA LYS A 35 -21.08 19.82 -39.89
C LYS A 35 -21.48 18.79 -38.83
N LEU A 36 -22.57 18.05 -39.09
CA LEU A 36 -23.03 16.97 -38.22
C LEU A 36 -22.01 15.84 -38.11
N ILE A 37 -21.40 15.43 -39.22
CA ILE A 37 -20.35 14.39 -39.23
C ILE A 37 -19.15 14.83 -38.39
N VAL A 38 -18.66 16.06 -38.56
CA VAL A 38 -17.52 16.57 -37.77
C VAL A 38 -17.86 16.61 -36.27
N ILE A 39 -19.06 17.05 -35.90
CA ILE A 39 -19.50 17.07 -34.50
C ILE A 39 -19.57 15.65 -33.93
N ILE A 40 -20.18 14.70 -34.67
CA ILE A 40 -20.32 13.31 -34.25
C ILE A 40 -18.96 12.65 -34.07
N VAL A 41 -18.03 12.82 -35.02
CA VAL A 41 -16.67 12.27 -34.95
C VAL A 41 -15.89 12.88 -33.78
N THR A 42 -16.05 14.18 -33.52
CA THR A 42 -15.44 14.86 -32.38
C THR A 42 -15.99 14.34 -31.05
N LEU A 43 -17.31 14.13 -30.95
CA LEU A 43 -17.93 13.53 -29.78
C LEU A 43 -17.46 12.07 -29.58
N LEU A 44 -17.46 11.25 -30.62
CA LEU A 44 -17.00 9.86 -30.54
C LEU A 44 -15.53 9.72 -30.12
N THR A 45 -14.70 10.70 -30.44
CA THR A 45 -13.27 10.69 -30.07
C THR A 45 -13.02 11.26 -28.67
N LEU A 46 -13.73 12.32 -28.27
CA LEU A 46 -13.52 12.97 -26.96
C LEU A 46 -14.31 12.32 -25.82
N PHE A 47 -15.49 11.76 -26.11
CA PHE A 47 -16.39 11.20 -25.10
C PHE A 47 -15.77 10.02 -24.32
N PRO A 48 -15.07 9.06 -24.95
CA PRO A 48 -14.39 7.98 -24.22
C PRO A 48 -13.29 8.51 -23.29
N ALA A 49 -12.53 9.52 -23.74
CA ALA A 49 -11.48 10.15 -22.93
C ALA A 49 -12.08 10.90 -21.73
N LEU A 50 -13.18 11.64 -21.94
CA LEU A 50 -13.87 12.36 -20.88
C LEU A 50 -14.45 11.40 -19.83
N ILE A 51 -15.10 10.31 -20.28
CA ILE A 51 -15.59 9.26 -19.38
C ILE A 51 -14.42 8.70 -18.58
N PHE A 52 -13.32 8.31 -19.24
CA PHE A 52 -12.16 7.73 -18.56
C PHE A 52 -11.57 8.67 -17.48
N ILE A 53 -11.48 9.97 -17.77
CA ILE A 53 -11.01 10.98 -16.81
C ILE A 53 -11.97 11.12 -15.63
N ILE A 54 -13.28 11.18 -15.89
CA ILE A 54 -14.30 11.31 -14.84
C ILE A 54 -14.31 10.04 -13.99
N THR A 55 -14.40 8.85 -14.60
CA THR A 55 -14.39 7.58 -13.88
C THR A 55 -13.07 7.37 -13.14
N GLY A 56 -11.94 7.74 -13.72
CA GLY A 56 -10.62 7.63 -13.06
C GLY A 56 -10.51 8.51 -11.82
N ASN A 57 -10.98 9.76 -11.89
CA ASN A 57 -11.01 10.66 -10.74
C ASN A 57 -12.05 10.23 -9.70
N LEU A 58 -13.23 9.78 -10.11
CA LEU A 58 -14.23 9.21 -9.21
C LEU A 58 -13.67 7.96 -8.51
N PHE A 59 -13.04 7.04 -9.22
CA PHE A 59 -12.39 5.87 -8.62
C PHE A 59 -11.30 6.27 -7.61
N ALA A 60 -10.47 7.26 -7.94
CA ALA A 60 -9.43 7.75 -7.05
C ALA A 60 -9.99 8.48 -5.81
N HIS A 61 -11.14 9.13 -5.94
CA HIS A 61 -11.78 9.89 -4.86
C HIS A 61 -12.66 9.02 -3.95
N PHE A 62 -13.35 8.03 -4.50
CA PHE A 62 -14.34 7.21 -3.80
C PHE A 62 -13.80 5.87 -3.30
N ILE A 63 -12.72 5.34 -3.88
CA ILE A 63 -12.08 4.11 -3.38
C ILE A 63 -10.87 4.50 -2.57
N ASN A 64 -10.91 4.24 -1.26
CA ASN A 64 -9.71 4.31 -0.44
C ASN A 64 -8.70 3.31 -1.01
N PRO A 65 -7.55 3.78 -1.56
CA PRO A 65 -6.62 2.89 -2.25
C PRO A 65 -6.18 1.73 -1.36
N SER A 66 -6.04 1.97 -0.05
CA SER A 66 -5.69 0.94 0.93
C SER A 66 -6.72 -0.20 1.00
N ASP A 67 -8.02 0.09 0.88
CA ASP A 67 -9.10 -0.90 0.89
C ASP A 67 -9.05 -1.78 -0.37
N PHE A 68 -8.77 -1.18 -1.52
CA PHE A 68 -8.65 -1.92 -2.77
C PHE A 68 -7.48 -2.92 -2.71
N TRP A 69 -6.30 -2.48 -2.28
CA TRP A 69 -5.12 -3.35 -2.18
C TRP A 69 -5.29 -4.42 -1.12
N TYR A 70 -5.94 -4.09 0.00
CA TYR A 70 -6.30 -5.08 1.01
C TYR A 70 -7.24 -6.15 0.45
N LYS A 71 -8.36 -5.76 -0.18
CA LYS A 71 -9.31 -6.71 -0.78
C LYS A 71 -8.68 -7.57 -1.88
N GLN A 72 -7.79 -6.98 -2.67
CA GLN A 72 -7.05 -7.73 -3.69
C GLN A 72 -6.07 -8.73 -3.09
N ALA A 73 -5.42 -8.41 -1.97
CA ALA A 73 -4.55 -9.36 -1.28
C ALA A 73 -5.38 -10.47 -0.62
N GLN A 74 -6.48 -10.09 0.04
CA GLN A 74 -7.42 -11.02 0.68
C GLN A 74 -7.97 -12.04 -0.31
N SER A 75 -8.25 -11.67 -1.57
CA SER A 75 -8.73 -12.62 -2.58
C SER A 75 -7.65 -13.58 -3.10
N LYS A 76 -6.37 -13.33 -2.80
CA LYS A 76 -5.23 -14.16 -3.24
C LYS A 76 -4.70 -15.09 -2.17
N VAL A 77 -5.11 -14.91 -0.91
CA VAL A 77 -4.66 -15.71 0.22
C VAL A 77 -5.82 -16.51 0.80
N THR A 78 -5.51 -17.68 1.35
CA THR A 78 -6.50 -18.58 1.96
C THR A 78 -6.67 -18.38 3.46
N HIS A 79 -5.82 -17.57 4.07
CA HIS A 79 -5.85 -17.25 5.49
C HIS A 79 -6.45 -15.88 5.74
N HIS A 80 -6.85 -15.62 6.98
CA HIS A 80 -7.33 -14.32 7.38
C HIS A 80 -6.19 -13.29 7.31
N LEU A 81 -6.44 -12.18 6.62
CA LEU A 81 -5.51 -11.06 6.53
C LEU A 81 -5.95 -9.98 7.51
N TYR A 82 -5.16 -9.77 8.56
CA TYR A 82 -5.39 -8.77 9.57
C TYR A 82 -5.07 -7.37 9.06
N ARG A 83 -5.92 -6.41 9.41
CA ARG A 83 -5.72 -5.00 9.07
C ARG A 83 -5.62 -4.15 10.33
N PRO A 84 -4.63 -3.26 10.44
CA PRO A 84 -4.59 -2.33 11.56
C PRO A 84 -5.75 -1.34 11.48
N SER A 85 -6.44 -1.17 12.61
CA SER A 85 -7.42 -0.10 12.81
C SER A 85 -6.76 1.24 13.17
N ILE A 86 -5.50 1.22 13.60
CA ILE A 86 -4.70 2.40 13.94
C ILE A 86 -3.30 2.23 13.34
N ILE A 87 -2.78 3.28 12.70
CA ILE A 87 -1.39 3.33 12.26
C ILE A 87 -0.64 4.32 13.17
N PRO A 88 0.34 3.85 13.97
CA PRO A 88 0.95 4.65 15.03
C PRO A 88 1.83 5.77 14.48
N GLY A 89 1.96 6.85 15.26
CA GLY A 89 2.88 7.94 15.00
C GLY A 89 2.58 8.77 13.74
N GLY A 90 1.37 8.71 13.16
CA GLY A 90 1.01 9.46 11.96
C GLY A 90 1.62 8.92 10.67
N ARG A 91 2.01 7.64 10.67
CA ARG A 91 2.46 6.93 9.46
C ARG A 91 1.26 6.57 8.57
N GLU A 92 1.57 6.30 7.32
CA GLU A 92 0.63 5.83 6.30
C GLU A 92 1.17 4.57 5.62
N ILE A 93 0.30 3.87 4.91
CA ILE A 93 0.69 2.71 4.10
C ILE A 93 1.54 3.20 2.92
N VAL A 94 2.83 2.84 2.92
CA VAL A 94 3.79 3.20 1.87
C VAL A 94 3.71 2.23 0.71
N THR A 95 3.54 0.95 1.03
CA THR A 95 3.48 -0.13 0.03
C THR A 95 2.13 -0.83 0.11
N LYS A 96 1.65 -1.26 -1.05
CA LYS A 96 0.44 -2.07 -1.16
C LYS A 96 0.68 -3.43 -0.48
N TYR A 97 -0.39 -4.10 -0.11
CA TYR A 97 -0.31 -5.49 0.33
C TYR A 97 0.34 -6.35 -0.76
N THR A 98 1.52 -6.87 -0.46
CA THR A 98 2.31 -7.69 -1.37
C THR A 98 2.20 -9.15 -0.92
N THR A 99 1.67 -10.01 -1.77
CA THR A 99 1.39 -11.44 -1.45
C THR A 99 2.47 -12.35 -2.05
N GLY A 100 2.62 -13.55 -1.51
CA GLY A 100 3.60 -14.54 -1.98
C GLY A 100 5.02 -14.34 -1.43
N GLU A 101 5.14 -13.53 -0.39
CA GLU A 101 6.41 -13.27 0.32
C GLU A 101 6.77 -14.46 1.23
N ARG A 102 7.94 -14.38 1.88
CA ARG A 102 8.42 -15.42 2.81
C ARG A 102 8.88 -14.82 4.12
N ILE A 103 8.70 -15.56 5.21
CA ILE A 103 9.25 -15.25 6.54
C ILE A 103 10.02 -16.50 7.00
N GLY A 104 11.34 -16.46 6.90
CA GLY A 104 12.17 -17.65 7.15
C GLY A 104 11.77 -18.82 6.25
N SER A 105 11.41 -19.95 6.86
CA SER A 105 10.92 -21.14 6.16
C SER A 105 9.46 -21.07 5.69
N ILE A 106 8.68 -20.10 6.16
CA ILE A 106 7.24 -19.99 5.87
C ILE A 106 7.01 -19.23 4.56
N SER A 107 6.23 -19.82 3.67
CA SER A 107 5.83 -19.24 2.37
C SER A 107 4.42 -18.63 2.41
N ASN A 108 4.03 -17.96 1.31
CA ASN A 108 2.71 -17.33 1.13
C ASN A 108 2.40 -16.24 2.16
N ALA A 109 3.43 -15.51 2.59
CA ALA A 109 3.26 -14.38 3.46
C ALA A 109 2.72 -13.16 2.68
N THR A 110 2.03 -12.29 3.40
CA THR A 110 1.62 -10.96 2.94
C THR A 110 2.42 -9.91 3.69
N LYS A 111 3.05 -8.99 2.96
CA LYS A 111 3.84 -7.87 3.48
C LYS A 111 3.13 -6.54 3.25
N VAL A 112 3.16 -5.67 4.24
CA VAL A 112 2.77 -4.26 4.14
C VAL A 112 3.75 -3.40 4.92
N ALA A 113 4.09 -2.23 4.39
CA ALA A 113 5.00 -1.29 5.03
C ALA A 113 4.30 0.04 5.33
N PHE A 114 4.53 0.55 6.54
CA PHE A 114 4.03 1.82 7.02
C PHE A 114 5.20 2.77 7.29
N ASP A 115 5.12 4.02 6.84
CA ASP A 115 6.11 5.07 7.13
C ASP A 115 5.43 6.44 7.01
N PHE A 116 6.14 7.51 7.30
CA PHE A 116 5.62 8.86 7.15
C PHE A 116 5.35 9.23 5.69
N PRO A 117 4.30 10.02 5.44
CA PRO A 117 4.02 10.50 4.10
C PRO A 117 5.15 11.39 3.57
N GLN A 118 5.35 11.37 2.25
CA GLN A 118 6.51 11.99 1.60
C GLN A 118 6.62 13.49 1.91
N ASN A 119 5.50 14.21 2.01
CA ASN A 119 5.45 15.62 2.39
C ASN A 119 6.04 15.89 3.79
N PHE A 120 5.82 14.98 4.74
CA PHE A 120 6.38 15.05 6.09
C PHE A 120 7.87 14.74 6.06
N LEU A 121 8.28 13.72 5.29
CA LEU A 121 9.69 13.36 5.12
C LEU A 121 10.50 14.47 4.44
N LEU A 122 9.96 15.16 3.43
CA LEU A 122 10.65 16.28 2.78
C LEU A 122 10.93 17.44 3.76
N LYS A 123 10.00 17.70 4.70
CA LYS A 123 10.16 18.72 5.74
C LYS A 123 11.05 18.24 6.90
N ASN A 124 11.11 16.93 7.11
CA ASN A 124 11.83 16.30 8.22
C ASN A 124 12.65 15.10 7.69
N ALA A 125 13.65 15.37 6.83
CA ALA A 125 14.40 14.36 6.06
C ALA A 125 15.05 13.24 6.89
N LYS A 126 15.12 13.38 8.21
CA LYS A 126 15.74 12.43 9.14
C LYS A 126 14.73 11.63 9.99
N LYS A 127 13.42 11.81 9.79
CA LYS A 127 12.36 11.22 10.63
C LYS A 127 11.73 9.92 10.09
N SER A 128 12.20 9.38 8.96
CA SER A 128 11.70 8.09 8.45
C SER A 128 11.81 7.02 9.53
N SER A 129 10.70 6.34 9.77
CA SER A 129 10.56 5.35 10.83
C SER A 129 9.67 4.22 10.37
N PRO A 130 10.12 3.40 9.40
CA PRO A 130 9.25 2.41 8.79
C PRO A 130 8.92 1.29 9.78
N ILE A 131 7.67 0.83 9.73
CA ILE A 131 7.20 -0.39 10.38
C ILE A 131 6.75 -1.35 9.27
N ILE A 132 7.21 -2.58 9.33
CA ILE A 132 6.87 -3.63 8.37
C ILE A 132 6.01 -4.67 9.09
N LEU A 133 4.86 -5.00 8.50
CA LEU A 133 3.99 -6.07 8.96
C LEU A 133 4.03 -7.20 7.94
N PHE A 134 4.38 -8.39 8.41
CA PHE A 134 4.19 -9.63 7.69
C PHE A 134 3.14 -10.49 8.35
N GLN A 135 2.40 -11.22 7.53
CA GLN A 135 1.33 -12.12 7.95
C GLN A 135 1.44 -13.41 7.14
N ALA A 136 1.48 -14.57 7.80
CA ALA A 136 1.61 -15.85 7.10
C ALA A 136 0.78 -16.94 7.77
N PRO A 137 0.19 -17.87 7.01
CA PRO A 137 -0.51 -18.99 7.59
C PRO A 137 0.48 -19.95 8.24
N VAL A 138 0.11 -20.49 9.41
CA VAL A 138 0.87 -21.54 10.09
C VAL A 138 -0.03 -22.69 10.49
N GLU A 139 0.56 -23.85 10.72
CA GLU A 139 -0.16 -25.01 11.23
C GLU A 139 -0.63 -24.80 12.67
N SER A 140 -1.70 -25.48 13.08
CA SER A 140 -2.31 -25.31 14.41
C SER A 140 -1.38 -25.65 15.59
N ASN A 141 -0.41 -26.53 15.35
CA ASN A 141 0.63 -26.98 16.27
C ASN A 141 1.96 -26.22 16.09
N PHE A 142 1.97 -25.14 15.31
CA PHE A 142 3.18 -24.37 15.04
C PHE A 142 3.81 -23.84 16.33
N ASN A 143 5.08 -24.18 16.55
CA ASN A 143 5.83 -23.74 17.72
C ASN A 143 6.58 -22.45 17.40
N LEU A 144 5.98 -21.32 17.79
CA LEU A 144 6.56 -20.00 17.55
C LEU A 144 7.94 -19.85 18.20
N LYS A 145 8.12 -20.32 19.43
CA LYS A 145 9.40 -20.20 20.14
C LYS A 145 10.52 -20.93 19.39
N ALA A 146 10.28 -22.19 18.99
CA ALA A 146 11.26 -22.97 18.23
C ALA A 146 11.56 -22.34 16.85
N PHE A 147 10.55 -21.75 16.20
CA PHE A 147 10.74 -21.02 14.95
C PHE A 147 11.64 -19.78 15.14
N LEU A 148 11.43 -19.01 16.20
CA LEU A 148 12.25 -17.82 16.50
C LEU A 148 13.69 -18.21 16.84
N GLU A 149 13.88 -19.27 17.63
CA GLU A 149 15.19 -19.83 17.94
C GLU A 149 15.92 -20.27 16.66
N ALA A 150 15.24 -20.89 15.71
CA ALA A 150 15.83 -21.24 14.42
C ALA A 150 16.16 -20.01 13.57
N LEU A 151 15.23 -19.05 13.47
CA LEU A 151 15.35 -17.85 12.64
C LEU A 151 16.47 -16.92 13.10
N TYR A 152 16.69 -16.82 14.41
CA TYR A 152 17.68 -15.92 15.03
C TYR A 152 18.81 -16.65 15.77
N SER A 153 19.00 -17.94 15.54
CA SER A 153 20.02 -18.79 16.19
C SER A 153 21.44 -18.22 16.14
N THR A 154 21.76 -17.41 15.14
CA THR A 154 23.09 -16.80 14.94
C THR A 154 23.16 -15.32 15.33
N THR A 155 22.07 -14.74 15.81
CA THR A 155 21.97 -13.30 16.12
C THR A 155 21.90 -13.08 17.63
N VAL A 156 22.56 -12.03 18.13
CA VAL A 156 22.49 -11.61 19.55
C VAL A 156 21.19 -10.85 19.78
N MET A 157 20.07 -11.55 19.72
CA MET A 157 18.74 -11.00 19.96
C MET A 157 18.21 -11.58 21.27
N SER A 158 17.88 -10.72 22.21
CA SER A 158 17.15 -11.14 23.40
C SER A 158 15.69 -11.39 23.01
N THR A 159 15.10 -12.46 23.54
CA THR A 159 13.69 -12.81 23.31
C THR A 159 12.94 -12.65 24.62
N LYS A 160 11.92 -11.79 24.64
CA LYS A 160 11.10 -11.49 25.81
C LYS A 160 9.63 -11.77 25.50
N GLU A 161 8.97 -12.54 26.36
CA GLU A 161 7.52 -12.73 26.26
C GLU A 161 6.80 -11.46 26.73
N ILE A 162 5.83 -10.99 25.95
CA ILE A 162 5.03 -9.79 26.20
C ILE A 162 3.55 -10.08 25.93
N PRO A 163 2.63 -9.43 26.65
CA PRO A 163 1.20 -9.59 26.42
C PRO A 163 0.76 -8.84 25.15
N VAL A 164 -0.04 -9.50 24.31
CA VAL A 164 -0.74 -8.89 23.17
C VAL A 164 -2.15 -9.47 23.08
N ALA A 165 -3.17 -8.63 23.19
CA ALA A 165 -4.56 -9.09 23.37
C ALA A 165 -5.09 -9.98 22.23
N ILE A 166 -4.69 -9.69 20.98
CA ILE A 166 -5.12 -10.43 19.80
C ILE A 166 -4.32 -11.72 19.56
N ALA A 167 -3.23 -11.93 20.30
CA ALA A 167 -2.44 -13.14 20.18
C ALA A 167 -3.17 -14.35 20.80
N LYS A 168 -2.92 -15.52 20.23
CA LYS A 168 -3.27 -16.81 20.82
C LYS A 168 -2.64 -16.89 22.22
N ASP A 169 -3.46 -17.25 23.19
CA ASP A 169 -3.11 -17.27 24.62
C ASP A 169 -2.61 -15.92 25.16
N GLN A 170 -2.89 -14.82 24.46
CA GLN A 170 -2.46 -13.45 24.75
C GLN A 170 -0.92 -13.29 24.83
N LYS A 171 -0.16 -14.16 24.15
CA LYS A 171 1.30 -14.21 24.21
C LYS A 171 1.95 -13.81 22.88
N ALA A 172 2.88 -12.88 22.98
CA ALA A 172 3.78 -12.50 21.89
C ALA A 172 5.23 -12.54 22.35
N TYR A 173 6.15 -12.54 21.40
CA TYR A 173 7.59 -12.45 21.65
C TYR A 173 8.14 -11.17 21.04
N LEU A 174 8.70 -10.32 21.90
CA LEU A 174 9.53 -9.19 21.52
C LEU A 174 10.96 -9.68 21.35
N LEU A 175 11.55 -9.37 20.20
CA LEU A 175 12.97 -9.58 19.95
C LEU A 175 13.66 -8.24 19.74
N GLU A 176 14.74 -8.03 20.47
CA GLU A 176 15.58 -6.83 20.42
C GLU A 176 17.03 -7.17 20.74
N ASP A 177 17.96 -6.46 20.12
CA ASP A 177 19.39 -6.56 20.47
C ASP A 177 19.64 -5.75 21.76
N PRO A 178 19.97 -6.42 22.88
CA PRO A 178 20.19 -5.74 24.16
C PRO A 178 21.38 -4.77 24.12
N SER A 179 22.32 -4.95 23.19
CA SER A 179 23.48 -4.06 23.01
C SER A 179 23.12 -2.73 22.36
N ASN A 180 21.95 -2.68 21.71
CA ASN A 180 21.44 -1.52 20.98
C ASN A 180 20.27 -0.85 21.70
N GLU A 181 20.06 -1.14 22.99
CA GLU A 181 19.04 -0.48 23.79
C GLU A 181 19.32 1.04 23.87
N GLY A 182 18.33 1.88 23.53
CA GLY A 182 18.49 3.33 23.48
C GLY A 182 19.22 3.90 22.25
N GLN A 183 19.72 3.06 21.34
CA GLN A 183 20.32 3.53 20.08
C GLN A 183 19.27 3.92 19.04
N ARG A 184 19.63 4.88 18.17
CA ARG A 184 18.75 5.37 17.10
C ARG A 184 18.36 4.29 16.09
N PHE A 185 19.27 3.36 15.83
CA PHE A 185 19.02 2.18 15.02
C PHE A 185 19.12 0.96 15.94
N SER A 186 17.97 0.44 16.29
CA SER A 186 17.84 -0.64 17.26
C SER A 186 16.68 -1.50 16.77
N PRO A 187 16.99 -2.55 15.97
CA PRO A 187 15.96 -3.34 15.33
C PRO A 187 15.12 -4.06 16.39
N LYS A 188 13.80 -3.93 16.25
CA LYS A 188 12.81 -4.52 17.15
C LYS A 188 11.80 -5.28 16.33
N PHE A 189 11.39 -6.43 16.84
CA PHE A 189 10.41 -7.28 16.19
C PHE A 189 9.45 -7.82 17.22
N ILE A 190 8.16 -7.83 16.91
CA ILE A 190 7.13 -8.51 17.67
C ILE A 190 6.59 -9.64 16.82
N PHE A 191 6.60 -10.85 17.35
CA PHE A 191 6.02 -12.04 16.74
C PHE A 191 4.93 -12.63 17.61
N PHE A 192 3.81 -13.01 16.99
CA PHE A 192 2.75 -13.75 17.66
C PHE A 192 1.93 -14.56 16.66
N ILE A 193 1.21 -15.55 17.15
CA ILE A 193 0.21 -16.29 16.35
C ILE A 193 -1.15 -15.80 16.80
N THR A 194 -2.08 -15.59 15.88
CA THR A 194 -3.50 -15.30 16.19
C THR A 194 -4.28 -16.59 16.48
N PRO A 195 -5.48 -16.50 17.08
CA PRO A 195 -6.32 -17.69 17.36
C PRO A 195 -6.68 -18.54 16.12
N ASP A 196 -6.70 -17.94 14.94
CA ASP A 196 -6.96 -18.60 13.65
C ASP A 196 -5.68 -19.07 12.92
N ASN A 197 -4.56 -19.15 13.63
CA ASN A 197 -3.27 -19.67 13.16
C ASN A 197 -2.61 -18.84 12.04
N VAL A 198 -2.62 -17.51 12.20
CA VAL A 198 -1.82 -16.59 11.38
C VAL A 198 -0.63 -16.11 12.20
N LEU A 199 0.58 -16.35 11.70
CA LEU A 199 1.79 -15.74 12.22
C LEU A 199 1.83 -14.27 11.82
N ILE A 200 1.88 -13.40 12.81
CA ILE A 200 2.09 -11.97 12.66
C ILE A 200 3.53 -11.65 13.06
N HIS A 201 4.19 -10.88 12.20
CA HIS A 201 5.52 -10.32 12.46
C HIS A 201 5.48 -8.81 12.19
N VAL A 202 5.71 -8.02 13.23
CA VAL A 202 5.81 -6.56 13.15
C VAL A 202 7.25 -6.15 13.43
N GLY A 203 7.92 -5.50 12.48
CA GLY A 203 9.33 -5.15 12.59
C GLY A 203 9.62 -3.69 12.29
N THR A 204 10.66 -3.15 12.94
CA THR A 204 11.23 -1.83 12.62
C THR A 204 12.72 -1.80 12.91
N ALA A 205 13.43 -0.85 12.31
CA ALA A 205 14.80 -0.50 12.70
C ALA A 205 14.86 0.74 13.62
N THR A 206 13.83 1.57 13.63
CA THR A 206 13.90 2.94 14.20
C THR A 206 12.62 3.41 14.91
N ALA A 207 11.48 2.73 14.74
CA ALA A 207 10.28 3.03 15.51
C ALA A 207 10.42 2.55 16.97
N THR A 208 9.61 3.10 17.86
CA THR A 208 9.64 2.71 19.27
C THR A 208 8.92 1.38 19.48
N GLN A 209 9.17 0.73 20.61
CA GLN A 209 8.45 -0.50 20.96
C GLN A 209 6.95 -0.25 21.13
N GLU A 210 6.57 0.91 21.66
CA GLU A 210 5.18 1.32 21.86
C GLU A 210 4.44 1.45 20.52
N ASP A 211 5.09 2.00 19.49
CA ASP A 211 4.51 2.05 18.14
C ASP A 211 4.25 0.63 17.61
N LEU A 212 5.18 -0.30 17.80
CA LEU A 212 5.03 -1.70 17.37
C LEU A 212 3.89 -2.39 18.10
N LEU A 213 3.81 -2.21 19.42
CA LEU A 213 2.73 -2.72 20.27
C LEU A 213 1.37 -2.16 19.84
N GLN A 214 1.27 -0.83 19.67
CA GLN A 214 0.04 -0.17 19.25
C GLN A 214 -0.43 -0.69 17.89
N LEU A 215 0.49 -0.89 16.92
CA LEU A 215 0.14 -1.48 15.63
C LEU A 215 -0.37 -2.91 15.81
N ALA A 216 0.35 -3.76 16.57
CA ALA A 216 0.01 -5.16 16.81
C ALA A 216 -1.37 -5.32 17.47
N GLU A 217 -1.66 -4.51 18.49
CA GLU A 217 -2.95 -4.52 19.21
C GLU A 217 -4.11 -3.97 18.38
N SER A 218 -3.81 -3.12 17.39
CA SER A 218 -4.84 -2.54 16.52
C SER A 218 -5.33 -3.46 15.40
N LEU A 219 -4.66 -4.59 15.19
CA LEU A 219 -5.01 -5.56 14.14
C LEU A 219 -6.41 -6.12 14.36
N LYS A 220 -7.17 -6.27 13.28
CA LYS A 220 -8.52 -6.84 13.26
C LYS A 220 -8.72 -7.70 12.02
#